data_AF-A0A1F9AP12-F1
#
_entry.id   AF-A0A1F9AP12-F1
#
_cell.length_a   1.000
_cell.length_b   1.000
_cell.length_c   1.000
_cell.angle_alpha   90.00
_cell.angle_beta   90.00
_cell.angle_gamma   90.00
#
_symmetry.space_group_name_H-M   'P 1'
#
loop_
_entity.id
_entity.type
_entity.pdbx_description
1 polymer ?
#
loop_
_entity_poly.entity_id
_entity_poly.type
_entity_poly.pdbx_seq_one_letter_code
_entity_poly.pdbx_strand_id
1 'polypeptide(L)'
;MSADNRQTTAQQGPWTRIRPLQRSELDAYTHAGMVMGELTWGGFRNNLCRVMAYCPKLMQTEVEYCNTFIFDPPTFRGQVQEAGFNDRFLKELVISRTSLINRSRYSVTHHSFIGFALFAGAGRESEGHGKLLLLHEHEKHPDVYTDLERAVLDYTVKVTRDAHSVNDHEFKHLQAVLAADSMKDQRLSSLSQDQFTRYVDARIVELTWLICHFCLLNRWFTVLQVPDETQKDEDDFLAAYEKVVPLDIRERNETMLEGGF
;
A
#
# COMPACT_ATOMS: atom_id res chain seq x y z
N MET A 1 15.88 -36.69 5.98
CA MET A 1 15.74 -35.25 6.28
C MET A 1 14.34 -34.85 5.87
N SER A 2 13.42 -34.83 6.84
CA SER A 2 12.01 -34.45 6.62
C SER A 2 11.94 -32.93 6.56
N ALA A 3 11.44 -32.38 5.46
CA ALA A 3 11.13 -30.96 5.37
C ALA A 3 10.03 -30.64 6.39
N ASP A 4 10.32 -29.71 7.29
CA ASP A 4 9.41 -29.22 8.31
C ASP A 4 8.34 -28.35 7.62
N ASN A 5 7.24 -28.99 7.24
CA ASN A 5 6.12 -28.38 6.52
C ASN A 5 5.19 -27.69 7.53
N ARG A 6 5.70 -26.69 8.26
CA ARG A 6 4.88 -25.83 9.11
C ARG A 6 4.10 -24.86 8.22
N GLN A 7 2.96 -25.32 7.73
CA GLN A 7 1.89 -24.44 7.26
C GLN A 7 1.54 -23.51 8.42
N THR A 8 1.64 -22.20 8.19
CA THR A 8 1.07 -21.18 9.06
C THR A 8 -0.43 -21.42 9.10
N THR A 9 -0.94 -22.02 10.17
CA THR A 9 -2.37 -22.23 10.39
C THR A 9 -3.02 -20.89 10.75
N ALA A 10 -3.06 -19.95 9.82
CA ALA A 10 -3.91 -18.78 9.90
C ALA A 10 -5.37 -19.25 9.77
N GLN A 11 -5.90 -19.87 10.83
CA GLN A 11 -7.32 -20.16 10.94
C GLN A 11 -8.04 -18.82 11.07
N GLN A 12 -8.60 -18.34 9.96
CA GLN A 12 -9.61 -17.30 10.00
C GLN A 12 -10.78 -17.79 10.83
N GLY A 13 -10.95 -17.23 12.02
CA GLY A 13 -12.14 -17.47 12.84
C GLY A 13 -13.40 -16.89 12.17
N PRO A 14 -14.60 -17.14 12.73
CA PRO A 14 -15.91 -16.72 12.20
C PRO A 14 -16.16 -15.19 12.17
N TRP A 15 -15.11 -14.38 12.20
CA TRP A 15 -15.11 -12.98 12.61
C TRP A 15 -15.11 -12.00 11.44
N THR A 16 -15.89 -12.23 10.38
CA THR A 16 -16.20 -11.13 9.47
C THR A 16 -17.44 -10.43 9.99
N ARG A 17 -17.35 -9.13 10.35
CA ARG A 17 -18.53 -8.41 10.84
C ARG A 17 -19.50 -8.11 9.70
N ILE A 18 -18.96 -7.94 8.49
CA ILE A 18 -19.71 -7.73 7.26
C ILE A 18 -19.25 -8.78 6.25
N ARG A 19 -20.12 -9.76 5.93
CA ARG A 19 -19.78 -10.79 4.92
C ARG A 19 -19.51 -10.12 3.57
N PRO A 20 -18.49 -10.56 2.81
CA PRO A 20 -18.33 -10.18 1.41
C PRO A 20 -19.58 -10.51 0.58
N LEU A 21 -20.05 -9.58 -0.25
CA LEU A 21 -21.16 -9.85 -1.19
C LEU A 21 -20.72 -10.74 -2.34
N GLN A 22 -21.65 -11.54 -2.86
CA GLN A 22 -21.50 -12.28 -4.11
C GLN A 22 -21.88 -11.40 -5.30
N ARG A 23 -21.31 -11.67 -6.48
CA ARG A 23 -21.61 -10.91 -7.71
C ARG A 23 -23.10 -10.88 -8.06
N SER A 24 -23.80 -11.98 -7.82
CA SER A 24 -25.24 -12.10 -8.07
C SER A 24 -26.11 -11.21 -7.17
N GLU A 25 -25.52 -10.61 -6.13
CA GLU A 25 -26.20 -9.70 -5.20
C GLU A 25 -26.02 -8.23 -5.59
N LEU A 26 -25.25 -7.94 -6.64
CA LEU A 26 -24.91 -6.57 -7.06
C LEU A 26 -25.76 -6.12 -8.24
N ASP A 27 -26.10 -4.84 -8.27
CA ASP A 27 -26.56 -4.20 -9.50
C ASP A 27 -25.42 -4.09 -10.53
N ALA A 28 -25.78 -3.89 -11.79
CA ALA A 28 -24.82 -3.87 -12.90
C ALA A 28 -23.74 -2.79 -12.77
N TYR A 29 -24.06 -1.62 -12.20
CA TYR A 29 -23.09 -0.52 -12.05
C TYR A 29 -22.09 -0.79 -10.92
N THR A 30 -22.58 -1.30 -9.79
CA THR A 30 -21.70 -1.70 -8.68
C THR A 30 -20.80 -2.86 -9.06
N HIS A 31 -21.33 -3.84 -9.80
CA HIS A 31 -20.54 -4.93 -10.37
C HIS A 31 -19.46 -4.41 -11.33
N ALA A 32 -19.78 -3.47 -12.21
CA ALA A 32 -18.81 -2.86 -13.11
C ALA A 32 -17.66 -2.14 -12.37
N GLY A 33 -17.97 -1.42 -11.29
CA GLY A 33 -16.96 -0.80 -10.42
C GLY A 33 -16.00 -1.82 -9.81
N MET A 34 -16.52 -2.96 -9.34
CA MET A 34 -15.69 -4.06 -8.82
C MET A 34 -14.80 -4.68 -9.91
N VAL A 35 -15.34 -4.92 -11.10
CA VAL A 35 -14.58 -5.43 -12.26
C VAL A 35 -13.47 -4.46 -12.67
N MET A 36 -13.69 -3.15 -12.53
CA MET A 36 -12.63 -2.17 -12.79
C MET A 36 -11.43 -2.38 -11.84
N GLY A 37 -11.69 -2.69 -10.56
CA GLY A 37 -10.65 -3.02 -9.58
C GLY A 37 -9.88 -4.26 -10.00
N GLU A 38 -10.57 -5.32 -10.40
CA GLU A 38 -9.94 -6.55 -10.92
C GLU A 38 -9.00 -6.24 -12.09
N LEU A 39 -9.45 -5.45 -13.06
CA LEU A 39 -8.66 -5.15 -14.26
C LEU A 39 -7.44 -4.26 -13.96
N THR A 40 -7.53 -3.35 -13.00
CA THR A 40 -6.47 -2.35 -12.73
C THR A 40 -5.53 -2.76 -11.60
N TRP A 41 -5.94 -3.68 -10.72
CA TRP A 41 -5.15 -4.13 -9.56
C TRP A 41 -4.60 -5.55 -9.72
N GLY A 42 -4.33 -5.96 -10.96
CA GLY A 42 -3.61 -7.22 -11.25
C GLY A 42 -4.49 -8.48 -11.31
N GLY A 43 -5.80 -8.33 -11.49
CA GLY A 43 -6.74 -9.44 -11.72
C GLY A 43 -7.36 -10.03 -10.46
N PHE A 44 -6.95 -9.59 -9.26
CA PHE A 44 -7.38 -10.18 -8.00
C PHE A 44 -8.78 -9.69 -7.56
N ARG A 45 -9.65 -10.66 -7.29
CA ARG A 45 -11.02 -10.45 -6.80
C ARG A 45 -11.00 -10.38 -5.29
N ASN A 46 -10.81 -9.17 -4.80
CA ASN A 46 -10.58 -8.91 -3.39
C ASN A 46 -11.88 -8.65 -2.61
N ASN A 47 -11.87 -9.00 -1.32
CA ASN A 47 -12.92 -8.81 -0.35
C ASN A 47 -13.08 -7.35 0.06
N LEU A 48 -12.08 -6.47 -0.14
CA LEU A 48 -12.26 -5.02 -0.04
C LEU A 48 -13.44 -4.59 -0.93
N CYS A 49 -13.43 -4.92 -2.21
CA CYS A 49 -14.48 -4.50 -3.13
C CYS A 49 -15.83 -5.11 -2.73
N ARG A 50 -15.84 -6.38 -2.36
CA ARG A 50 -17.06 -7.13 -2.02
C ARG A 50 -17.72 -6.63 -0.72
N VAL A 51 -16.95 -6.18 0.25
CA VAL A 51 -17.47 -5.57 1.49
C VAL A 51 -17.84 -4.10 1.25
N MET A 52 -17.06 -3.36 0.45
CA MET A 52 -17.37 -1.98 0.10
C MET A 52 -18.67 -1.84 -0.72
N ALA A 53 -19.04 -2.87 -1.48
CA ALA A 53 -20.25 -2.91 -2.29
C ALA A 53 -21.57 -2.77 -1.50
N TYR A 54 -21.57 -2.92 -0.17
CA TYR A 54 -22.73 -2.51 0.66
C TYR A 54 -23.01 -1.00 0.58
N CYS A 55 -22.03 -0.21 0.17
CA CYS A 55 -22.20 1.18 -0.25
C CYS A 55 -21.91 1.28 -1.76
N PRO A 56 -22.92 1.04 -2.64
CA PRO A 56 -22.77 1.01 -4.09
C PRO A 56 -21.99 2.18 -4.66
N LYS A 57 -22.31 3.40 -4.23
CA LYS A 57 -21.68 4.60 -4.76
C LYS A 57 -20.20 4.69 -4.41
N LEU A 58 -19.82 4.24 -3.21
CA LEU A 58 -18.42 4.19 -2.79
C LEU A 58 -17.65 3.21 -3.68
N MET A 59 -18.15 1.97 -3.83
CA MET A 59 -17.53 0.97 -4.70
C MET A 59 -17.40 1.44 -6.16
N GLN A 60 -18.41 2.13 -6.68
CA GLN A 60 -18.39 2.66 -8.06
C GLN A 60 -17.31 3.72 -8.29
N THR A 61 -16.86 4.42 -7.24
CA THR A 61 -15.88 5.52 -7.38
C THR A 61 -14.51 5.21 -6.82
N GLU A 62 -14.43 4.28 -5.87
CA GLU A 62 -13.20 4.01 -5.10
C GLU A 62 -12.03 3.61 -6.00
N VAL A 63 -12.26 2.71 -6.96
CA VAL A 63 -11.18 2.17 -7.78
C VAL A 63 -10.49 3.27 -8.59
N GLU A 64 -11.27 4.07 -9.32
CA GLU A 64 -10.74 5.18 -10.11
C GLU A 64 -10.04 6.21 -9.21
N TYR A 65 -10.66 6.54 -8.08
CA TYR A 65 -10.09 7.45 -7.10
C TYR A 65 -8.73 6.96 -6.58
N CYS A 66 -8.63 5.71 -6.13
CA CYS A 66 -7.40 5.09 -5.63
C CYS A 66 -6.31 4.97 -6.70
N ASN A 67 -6.69 4.71 -7.96
CA ASN A 67 -5.74 4.64 -9.07
C ASN A 67 -4.96 5.96 -9.23
N THR A 68 -5.60 7.11 -9.03
CA THR A 68 -4.98 8.44 -9.20
C THR A 68 -3.77 8.73 -8.31
N PHE A 69 -3.56 7.98 -7.22
CA PHE A 69 -2.43 8.19 -6.31
C PHE A 69 -1.69 6.91 -5.89
N ILE A 70 -2.29 5.72 -6.03
CA ILE A 70 -1.66 4.45 -5.63
C ILE A 70 -0.94 3.77 -6.81
N PHE A 71 -1.66 3.58 -7.92
CA PHE A 71 -1.29 2.63 -8.98
C PHE A 71 -0.88 3.30 -10.29
N ASP A 72 -1.44 4.47 -10.61
CA ASP A 72 -1.16 5.11 -11.89
C ASP A 72 0.33 5.46 -12.02
N PRO A 73 0.96 5.14 -13.17
CA PRO A 73 2.25 5.71 -13.53
C PRO A 73 2.09 7.22 -13.78
N PRO A 74 3.16 7.95 -14.14
CA PRO A 74 3.03 9.33 -14.58
C PRO A 74 1.99 9.47 -15.71
N THR A 75 0.84 10.06 -15.42
CA THR A 75 -0.23 10.35 -16.40
C THR A 75 -0.34 11.84 -16.66
N PHE A 76 -0.73 12.24 -17.87
CA PHE A 76 -0.72 13.63 -18.31
C PHE A 76 -2.01 14.01 -19.05
N ARG A 77 -2.52 15.21 -18.77
CA ARG A 77 -3.51 15.91 -19.59
C ARG A 77 -2.82 17.06 -20.29
N GLY A 78 -2.48 16.86 -21.57
CA GLY A 78 -1.61 17.78 -22.28
C GLY A 78 -0.22 17.82 -21.64
N GLN A 79 0.17 18.98 -21.10
CA GLN A 79 1.46 19.17 -20.42
C GLN A 79 1.36 19.08 -18.89
N VAL A 80 0.16 18.91 -18.34
CA VAL A 80 -0.05 18.83 -16.89
C VAL A 80 0.00 17.37 -16.46
N GLN A 81 0.91 17.03 -15.56
CA GLN A 81 0.92 15.72 -14.91
C GLN A 81 -0.24 15.65 -13.90
N GLU A 82 -1.06 14.59 -13.97
CA GLU A 82 -2.24 14.40 -13.10
C GLU A 82 -2.01 13.36 -12.00
N ALA A 83 -1.18 12.35 -12.23
CA ALA A 83 -0.86 11.29 -11.27
C ALA A 83 0.60 10.81 -11.39
N GLY A 84 1.02 9.94 -10.48
CA GLY A 84 2.30 9.23 -10.57
C GLY A 84 3.50 10.12 -10.24
N PHE A 85 3.38 10.96 -9.22
CA PHE A 85 4.47 11.87 -8.82
C PHE A 85 5.60 11.14 -8.08
N ASN A 86 5.27 10.11 -7.31
CA ASN A 86 6.22 9.21 -6.67
C ASN A 86 6.22 7.84 -7.35
N ASP A 87 7.37 7.17 -7.34
CA ASP A 87 7.49 5.83 -7.92
C ASP A 87 6.73 4.78 -7.10
N ARG A 88 6.38 3.68 -7.75
CA ARG A 88 5.55 2.62 -7.17
C ARG A 88 6.23 1.91 -5.99
N PHE A 89 7.56 1.78 -5.97
CA PHE A 89 8.29 1.11 -4.89
C PHE A 89 8.22 1.94 -3.61
N LEU A 90 8.49 3.24 -3.71
CA LEU A 90 8.37 4.16 -2.57
C LEU A 90 6.94 4.18 -2.02
N LYS A 91 5.93 4.23 -2.91
CA LYS A 91 4.51 4.17 -2.50
C LYS A 91 4.19 2.90 -1.72
N GLU A 92 4.65 1.73 -2.17
CA GLU A 92 4.43 0.47 -1.45
C GLU A 92 5.12 0.40 -0.08
N LEU A 93 6.31 1.00 0.07
CA LEU A 93 6.95 1.12 1.38
C LEU A 93 6.13 2.01 2.33
N VAL A 94 5.60 3.13 1.85
CA VAL A 94 4.73 4.02 2.65
C VAL A 94 3.44 3.33 3.07
N ILE A 95 2.77 2.65 2.13
CA ILE A 95 1.54 1.91 2.41
C ILE A 95 1.78 0.81 3.44
N SER A 96 2.81 0.00 3.22
CA SER A 96 3.17 -1.11 4.10
C SER A 96 3.55 -0.60 5.49
N ARG A 97 4.33 0.49 5.58
CA ARG A 97 4.71 1.10 6.87
C ARG A 97 3.49 1.61 7.63
N THR A 98 2.61 2.34 6.96
CA THR A 98 1.35 2.86 7.54
C THR A 98 0.50 1.71 8.09
N SER A 99 0.41 0.61 7.33
CA SER A 99 -0.39 -0.57 7.69
C SER A 99 0.19 -1.39 8.83
N LEU A 100 1.52 -1.50 8.90
CA LEU A 100 2.23 -2.12 10.04
C LEU A 100 2.02 -1.32 11.33
N ILE A 101 2.07 0.01 11.29
CA ILE A 101 1.82 0.87 12.46
C ILE A 101 0.38 0.70 12.94
N ASN A 102 -0.59 0.69 12.01
CA ASN A 102 -2.00 0.54 12.34
C ASN A 102 -2.43 -0.91 12.62
N ARG A 103 -1.53 -1.89 12.44
CA ARG A 103 -1.79 -3.32 12.67
C ARG A 103 -3.02 -3.85 11.90
N SER A 104 -3.22 -3.35 10.68
CA SER A 104 -4.33 -3.76 9.81
C SER A 104 -3.98 -5.05 9.10
N ARG A 105 -4.54 -6.19 9.54
CA ARG A 105 -4.26 -7.52 8.97
C ARG A 105 -4.39 -7.53 7.45
N TYR A 106 -5.57 -7.12 6.94
CA TYR A 106 -5.88 -7.13 5.51
C TYR A 106 -4.84 -6.34 4.68
N SER A 107 -4.46 -5.14 5.13
CA SER A 107 -3.46 -4.35 4.41
C SER A 107 -2.04 -4.89 4.58
N VAL A 108 -1.69 -5.40 5.75
CA VAL A 108 -0.37 -5.97 6.01
C VAL A 108 -0.11 -7.18 5.11
N THR A 109 -1.06 -8.11 4.97
CA THR A 109 -0.94 -9.28 4.10
C THR A 109 -0.90 -8.87 2.63
N HIS A 110 -1.88 -8.08 2.17
CA HIS A 110 -1.99 -7.64 0.77
C HIS A 110 -0.79 -6.83 0.31
N HIS A 111 -0.33 -5.84 1.08
CA HIS A 111 0.80 -5.01 0.67
C HIS A 111 2.16 -5.67 0.89
N SER A 112 2.26 -6.69 1.75
CA SER A 112 3.44 -7.57 1.74
C SER A 112 3.52 -8.38 0.44
N PHE A 113 2.39 -8.90 -0.05
CA PHE A 113 2.31 -9.59 -1.33
C PHE A 113 2.61 -8.65 -2.51
N ILE A 114 1.90 -7.53 -2.60
CA ILE A 114 2.05 -6.55 -3.69
C ILE A 114 3.47 -5.98 -3.70
N GLY A 115 3.98 -5.55 -2.54
CA GLY A 115 5.32 -5.01 -2.41
C GLY A 115 6.38 -6.03 -2.83
N PHE A 116 6.33 -7.26 -2.32
CA PHE A 116 7.32 -8.28 -2.66
C PHE A 116 7.27 -8.66 -4.14
N ALA A 117 6.07 -8.87 -4.69
CA ALA A 117 5.87 -9.16 -6.11
C ALA A 117 6.38 -8.01 -7.01
N LEU A 118 6.20 -6.76 -6.60
CA LEU A 118 6.72 -5.58 -7.31
C LEU A 118 8.25 -5.58 -7.39
N PHE A 119 8.93 -5.81 -6.26
CA PHE A 119 10.39 -5.91 -6.22
C PHE A 119 10.92 -7.11 -7.01
N ALA A 120 10.31 -8.29 -6.83
CA ALA A 120 10.69 -9.50 -7.54
C ALA A 120 10.49 -9.36 -9.06
N GLY A 121 9.35 -8.82 -9.51
CA GLY A 121 9.06 -8.57 -10.92
C GLY A 121 10.03 -7.58 -11.59
N ALA A 122 10.67 -6.72 -10.82
CA ALA A 122 11.73 -5.81 -11.27
C ALA A 122 13.15 -6.41 -11.16
N GLY A 123 13.29 -7.68 -10.79
CA GLY A 123 14.59 -8.33 -10.56
C GLY A 123 15.34 -7.82 -9.32
N ARG A 124 14.63 -7.17 -8.39
CA ARG A 124 15.16 -6.55 -7.16
C ARG A 124 14.73 -7.30 -5.91
N GLU A 125 14.57 -8.62 -6.02
CA GLU A 125 14.00 -9.47 -4.96
C GLU A 125 14.76 -9.36 -3.63
N SER A 126 16.09 -9.42 -3.65
CA SER A 126 16.93 -9.30 -2.45
C SER A 126 16.77 -7.94 -1.76
N GLU A 127 16.67 -6.87 -2.55
CA GLU A 127 16.41 -5.53 -2.02
C GLU A 127 15.02 -5.43 -1.39
N GLY A 128 14.00 -5.95 -2.08
CA GLY A 128 12.62 -5.99 -1.58
C GLY A 128 12.47 -6.81 -0.31
N HIS A 129 13.14 -7.96 -0.23
CA HIS A 129 13.18 -8.80 0.96
C HIS A 129 13.67 -8.02 2.18
N GLY A 130 14.88 -7.46 2.10
CA GLY A 130 15.49 -6.71 3.21
C GLY A 130 14.65 -5.50 3.62
N LYS A 131 14.16 -4.72 2.65
CA LYS A 131 13.35 -3.53 2.92
C LYS A 131 11.99 -3.85 3.56
N LEU A 132 11.29 -4.88 3.10
CA LEU A 132 9.95 -5.19 3.61
C LEU A 132 9.98 -5.90 4.98
N LEU A 133 10.98 -6.76 5.21
CA LEU A 133 11.18 -7.44 6.49
C LEU A 133 11.43 -6.45 7.62
N LEU A 134 12.33 -5.50 7.40
CA LEU A 134 12.81 -4.55 8.42
C LEU A 134 11.95 -3.28 8.53
N LEU A 135 10.94 -3.14 7.66
CA LEU A 135 10.14 -1.91 7.52
C LEU A 135 9.47 -1.44 8.82
N HIS A 136 9.09 -2.37 9.69
CA HIS A 136 8.41 -2.06 10.95
C HIS A 136 9.29 -1.29 11.96
N GLU A 137 10.60 -1.28 11.75
CA GLU A 137 11.62 -0.59 12.55
C GLU A 137 12.71 0.00 11.64
N HIS A 138 12.29 0.57 10.51
CA HIS A 138 13.19 1.10 9.46
C HIS A 138 14.27 2.05 10.02
N GLU A 139 13.95 2.77 11.09
CA GLU A 139 14.84 3.70 11.78
C GLU A 139 16.09 3.03 12.38
N LYS A 140 16.04 1.73 12.67
CA LYS A 140 17.17 0.95 13.22
C LYS A 140 18.09 0.36 12.15
N HIS A 141 17.69 0.45 10.87
CA HIS A 141 18.38 -0.18 9.74
C HIS A 141 18.73 0.86 8.65
N PRO A 142 19.48 1.93 9.00
CA PRO A 142 19.74 3.03 8.08
C PRO A 142 20.56 2.65 6.84
N ASP A 143 21.24 1.50 6.87
CA ASP A 143 22.01 0.93 5.77
C ASP A 143 21.14 0.23 4.70
N VAL A 144 19.88 -0.09 5.03
CA VAL A 144 18.94 -0.78 4.14
C VAL A 144 18.14 0.20 3.27
N TYR A 145 17.94 1.43 3.75
CA TYR A 145 17.09 2.43 3.11
C TYR A 145 17.92 3.62 2.62
N THR A 146 17.57 4.13 1.44
CA THR A 146 18.15 5.36 0.92
C THR A 146 17.75 6.58 1.76
N ASP A 147 18.49 7.68 1.64
CA ASP A 147 18.15 8.94 2.34
C ASP A 147 16.72 9.42 2.05
N LEU A 148 16.27 9.27 0.80
CA LEU A 148 14.90 9.58 0.41
C LEU A 148 13.89 8.70 1.17
N GLU A 149 14.10 7.38 1.12
CA GLU A 149 13.18 6.42 1.76
C GLU A 149 13.11 6.64 3.26
N ARG A 150 14.25 6.89 3.93
CA ARG A 150 14.28 7.18 5.38
C ARG A 150 13.47 8.41 5.72
N ALA A 151 13.71 9.54 5.05
CA ALA A 151 12.98 10.77 5.30
C ALA A 151 11.47 10.62 5.05
N VAL A 152 11.07 9.90 3.99
CA VAL A 152 9.66 9.63 3.68
C VAL A 152 9.03 8.68 4.71
N LEU A 153 9.75 7.66 5.17
CA LEU A 153 9.26 6.71 6.18
C LEU A 153 9.17 7.35 7.57
N ASP A 154 10.10 8.24 7.93
CA ASP A 154 10.03 9.04 9.16
C ASP A 154 8.81 9.97 9.15
N TYR A 155 8.58 10.66 8.03
CA TYR A 155 7.37 11.44 7.82
C TYR A 155 6.11 10.57 7.89
N THR A 156 6.12 9.38 7.29
CA THR A 156 5.02 8.41 7.33
C THR A 156 4.68 8.01 8.76
N VAL A 157 5.68 7.70 9.60
CA VAL A 157 5.47 7.35 11.01
C VAL A 157 4.78 8.49 11.75
N LYS A 158 5.25 9.73 11.57
CA LYS A 158 4.66 10.90 12.23
C LYS A 158 3.23 11.15 11.80
N VAL A 159 2.97 11.26 10.50
CA VAL A 159 1.61 11.49 9.99
C VAL A 159 0.65 10.39 10.44
N THR A 160 1.10 9.14 10.48
CA THR A 160 0.26 8.01 10.91
C THR A 160 -0.07 8.06 12.41
N ARG A 161 0.90 8.42 13.26
CA ARG A 161 0.74 8.40 14.73
C ARG A 161 0.19 9.69 15.31
N ASP A 162 0.74 10.82 14.87
CA ASP A 162 0.38 12.17 15.30
C ASP A 162 0.83 13.19 14.24
N ALA A 163 -0.08 13.54 13.33
CA ALA A 163 0.20 14.51 12.28
C ALA A 163 0.54 15.92 12.81
N HIS A 164 0.14 16.27 14.04
CA HIS A 164 0.51 17.55 14.66
C HIS A 164 1.98 17.61 15.07
N SER A 165 2.67 16.45 15.14
CA SER A 165 4.09 16.37 15.48
C SER A 165 5.04 16.67 14.33
N VAL A 166 4.52 16.82 13.10
CA VAL A 166 5.30 17.25 11.93
C VAL A 166 5.65 18.72 12.10
N ASN A 167 6.95 19.03 12.14
CA ASN A 167 7.43 20.41 12.26
C ASN A 167 8.06 20.92 10.96
N ASP A 168 8.23 22.25 10.88
CA ASP A 168 8.74 22.93 9.69
C ASP A 168 10.16 22.49 9.30
N HIS A 169 11.01 22.17 10.28
CA HIS A 169 12.37 21.71 10.00
C HIS A 169 12.38 20.37 9.26
N GLU A 170 11.60 19.40 9.75
CA GLU A 170 11.45 18.10 9.11
C GLU A 170 10.75 18.20 7.77
N PHE A 171 9.74 19.05 7.65
CA PHE A 171 9.05 19.29 6.39
C PHE A 171 10.01 19.89 5.34
N LYS A 172 10.87 20.83 5.74
CA LYS A 172 11.92 21.39 4.88
C LYS A 172 12.96 20.34 4.48
N HIS A 173 13.33 19.45 5.40
CA HIS A 173 14.22 18.34 5.09
C HIS A 173 13.58 17.40 4.04
N LEU A 174 12.30 17.04 4.21
CA LEU A 174 11.53 16.24 3.25
C LEU A 174 11.48 16.90 1.86
N GLN A 175 11.20 18.20 1.79
CA GLN A 175 11.25 18.96 0.54
C GLN A 175 12.63 18.87 -0.12
N ALA A 176 13.71 19.03 0.65
CA ALA A 176 15.07 19.00 0.13
C ALA A 176 15.47 17.63 -0.46
N VAL A 177 15.14 16.53 0.23
CA VAL A 177 15.48 15.18 -0.27
C VAL A 177 14.65 14.81 -1.50
N LEU A 178 13.36 15.17 -1.54
CA LEU A 178 12.51 14.97 -2.71
C LEU A 178 12.98 15.81 -3.90
N ALA A 179 13.40 17.05 -3.67
CA ALA A 179 14.01 17.88 -4.71
C ALA A 179 15.30 17.25 -5.25
N ALA A 180 16.23 16.85 -4.38
CA ALA A 180 17.49 16.22 -4.78
C ALA A 180 17.26 14.93 -5.57
N ASP A 181 16.27 14.13 -5.18
CA ASP A 181 15.88 12.94 -5.93
C ASP A 181 15.26 13.27 -7.29
N SER A 182 14.35 14.25 -7.34
CA SER A 182 13.68 14.68 -8.57
C SER A 182 14.66 15.22 -9.61
N MET A 183 15.79 15.81 -9.19
CA MET A 183 16.84 16.26 -10.11
C MET A 183 17.50 15.13 -10.92
N LYS A 184 17.36 13.88 -10.48
CA LYS A 184 17.87 12.71 -11.23
C LYS A 184 16.99 12.38 -12.45
N ASP A 185 15.75 12.86 -12.47
CA ASP A 185 14.83 12.67 -13.58
C ASP A 185 15.08 13.71 -14.68
N GLN A 186 15.67 13.28 -15.78
CA GLN A 186 15.97 14.15 -16.92
C GLN A 186 14.74 14.84 -17.51
N ARG A 187 13.54 14.25 -17.36
CA ARG A 187 12.29 14.85 -17.86
C ARG A 187 11.99 16.18 -17.17
N LEU A 188 12.48 16.36 -15.95
CA LEU A 188 12.23 17.55 -15.13
C LEU A 188 13.27 18.65 -15.37
N SER A 189 14.33 18.38 -16.14
CA SER A 189 15.43 19.34 -16.40
C SER A 189 15.01 20.59 -17.18
N SER A 190 13.88 20.53 -17.89
CA SER A 190 13.33 21.64 -18.68
C SER A 190 12.34 22.51 -17.89
N LEU A 191 11.99 22.14 -16.66
CA LEU A 191 11.08 22.91 -15.83
C LEU A 191 11.74 24.19 -15.33
N SER A 192 10.96 25.27 -15.26
CA SER A 192 11.37 26.45 -14.51
C SER A 192 11.49 26.13 -13.02
N GLN A 193 12.20 26.97 -12.25
CA GLN A 193 12.34 26.79 -10.81
C GLN A 193 10.98 26.70 -10.08
N ASP A 194 10.00 27.52 -10.49
CA ASP A 194 8.66 27.51 -9.92
C ASP A 194 7.90 26.23 -10.27
N GLN A 195 8.02 25.74 -11.50
CA GLN A 195 7.39 24.48 -11.93
C GLN A 195 8.00 23.28 -11.19
N PHE A 196 9.33 23.26 -11.04
CA PHE A 196 10.04 22.24 -10.29
C PHE A 196 9.63 22.23 -8.81
N THR A 197 9.50 23.41 -8.19
CA THR A 197 9.04 23.53 -6.80
C THR A 197 7.63 22.96 -6.64
N ARG A 198 6.70 23.30 -7.55
CA ARG A 198 5.34 22.74 -7.53
C ARG A 198 5.31 21.23 -7.73
N TYR A 199 6.21 20.69 -8.55
CA TYR A 199 6.34 19.25 -8.74
C TYR A 199 6.78 18.56 -7.43
N VAL A 200 7.76 19.12 -6.72
CA VAL A 200 8.18 18.61 -5.40
C VAL A 200 7.03 18.69 -4.39
N ASP A 201 6.29 19.78 -4.35
CA ASP A 201 5.12 19.91 -3.48
C ASP A 201 4.04 18.89 -3.84
N ALA A 202 3.81 18.62 -5.13
CA ALA A 202 2.87 17.58 -5.58
C ALA A 202 3.28 16.18 -5.12
N ARG A 203 4.59 15.87 -5.10
CA ARG A 203 5.08 14.61 -4.51
C ARG A 203 4.71 14.49 -3.03
N ILE A 204 4.86 15.57 -2.25
CA ILE A 204 4.50 15.57 -0.82
C ILE A 204 2.98 15.43 -0.63
N VAL A 205 2.19 16.12 -1.44
CA VAL A 205 0.73 16.02 -1.42
C VAL A 205 0.31 14.57 -1.69
N GLU A 206 0.85 13.94 -2.73
CA GLU A 206 0.54 12.54 -3.07
C GLU A 206 0.94 11.57 -1.94
N LEU A 207 2.14 11.73 -1.36
CA LEU A 207 2.59 10.90 -0.22
C LEU A 207 1.67 11.08 1.00
N THR A 208 1.31 12.32 1.33
CA THR A 208 0.43 12.61 2.47
C THR A 208 -0.97 12.06 2.24
N TRP A 209 -1.49 12.20 1.02
CA TRP A 209 -2.77 11.64 0.62
C TRP A 209 -2.80 10.12 0.76
N LEU A 210 -1.72 9.45 0.32
CA LEU A 210 -1.54 8.02 0.43
C LEU A 210 -1.54 7.56 1.90
N ILE A 211 -0.78 8.23 2.78
CA ILE A 211 -0.74 7.90 4.23
C ILE A 211 -2.12 8.07 4.85
N CYS A 212 -2.80 9.19 4.60
CA CYS A 212 -4.12 9.49 5.14
C CYS A 212 -5.17 8.48 4.66
N HIS A 213 -5.14 8.12 3.38
CA HIS A 213 -6.06 7.14 2.81
C HIS A 213 -5.85 5.75 3.43
N PHE A 214 -4.60 5.30 3.58
CA PHE A 214 -4.35 4.03 4.28
C PHE A 214 -4.63 4.10 5.76
N CYS A 215 -4.48 5.25 6.42
CA CYS A 215 -5.00 5.45 7.76
C CYS A 215 -6.52 5.19 7.84
N LEU A 216 -7.29 5.69 6.87
CA LEU A 216 -8.73 5.43 6.76
C LEU A 216 -9.02 3.95 6.49
N LEU A 217 -8.43 3.38 5.44
CA LEU A 217 -8.69 2.00 5.05
C LEU A 217 -8.28 1.00 6.13
N ASN A 218 -7.13 1.20 6.78
CA ASN A 218 -6.67 0.35 7.88
C ASN A 218 -7.67 0.30 9.03
N ARG A 219 -8.23 1.46 9.41
CA ARG A 219 -9.29 1.52 10.43
C ARG A 219 -10.56 0.83 9.93
N TRP A 220 -10.94 1.03 8.68
CA TRP A 220 -12.10 0.41 8.06
C TRP A 220 -11.99 -1.12 8.02
N PHE A 221 -10.89 -1.68 7.50
CA PHE A 221 -10.61 -3.12 7.48
C PHE A 221 -10.64 -3.73 8.87
N THR A 222 -9.99 -3.06 9.83
CA THR A 222 -9.87 -3.56 11.20
C THR A 222 -11.22 -3.56 11.91
N VAL A 223 -11.99 -2.45 11.82
CA VAL A 223 -13.30 -2.35 12.47
C VAL A 223 -14.32 -3.29 11.84
N LEU A 224 -14.31 -3.48 10.52
CA LEU A 224 -15.23 -4.39 9.84
C LEU A 224 -14.77 -5.85 9.84
N GLN A 225 -13.52 -6.09 10.24
CA GLN A 225 -12.87 -7.40 10.17
C GLN A 225 -12.99 -8.00 8.76
N VAL A 226 -12.51 -7.24 7.77
CA VAL A 226 -12.49 -7.69 6.37
C VAL A 226 -11.53 -8.88 6.26
N PRO A 227 -12.00 -10.05 5.81
CA PRO A 227 -11.17 -11.24 5.74
C PRO A 227 -10.32 -11.24 4.47
N ASP A 228 -9.08 -11.75 4.57
CA ASP A 228 -8.31 -12.17 3.40
C ASP A 228 -9.07 -13.28 2.64
N GLU A 229 -8.88 -13.38 1.33
CA GLU A 229 -9.59 -14.32 0.47
C GLU A 229 -8.99 -15.73 0.61
N THR A 230 -9.87 -16.74 0.67
CA THR A 230 -9.52 -18.14 0.91
C THR A 230 -10.00 -19.03 -0.23
N GLN A 231 -9.72 -20.35 -0.18
CA GLN A 231 -10.30 -21.35 -1.09
C GLN A 231 -11.85 -21.35 -1.20
N LYS A 232 -12.57 -20.67 -0.29
CA LYS A 232 -14.03 -20.53 -0.32
C LYS A 232 -14.49 -19.30 -1.12
N ASP A 233 -13.56 -18.42 -1.48
CA ASP A 233 -13.79 -17.22 -2.26
C ASP A 233 -13.49 -17.46 -3.74
N GLU A 234 -13.68 -16.42 -4.58
CA GLU A 234 -13.45 -16.54 -6.02
C GLU A 234 -11.96 -16.71 -6.37
N ASP A 235 -11.06 -16.19 -5.52
CA ASP A 235 -9.61 -16.35 -5.59
C ASP A 235 -9.07 -16.75 -4.20
N ASP A 236 -8.06 -17.63 -4.16
CA ASP A 236 -7.36 -18.00 -2.92
C ASP A 236 -6.12 -17.13 -2.72
N PHE A 237 -6.35 -15.90 -2.23
CA PHE A 237 -5.27 -14.95 -1.95
C PHE A 237 -4.30 -15.49 -0.90
N LEU A 238 -4.80 -16.15 0.16
CA LEU A 238 -3.91 -16.71 1.19
C LEU A 238 -2.90 -17.70 0.61
N ALA A 239 -3.32 -18.60 -0.29
CA ALA A 239 -2.36 -19.49 -0.95
C ALA A 239 -1.33 -18.73 -1.81
N ALA A 240 -1.74 -17.65 -2.49
CA ALA A 240 -0.83 -16.80 -3.24
C ALA A 240 0.15 -16.05 -2.32
N TYR A 241 -0.34 -15.53 -1.19
CA TYR A 241 0.45 -14.88 -0.15
C TYR A 241 1.52 -15.82 0.41
N GLU A 242 1.15 -17.04 0.79
CA GLU A 242 2.11 -18.02 1.34
C GLU A 242 3.17 -18.45 0.32
N LYS A 243 2.81 -18.49 -0.96
CA LYS A 243 3.72 -18.86 -2.06
C LYS A 243 4.70 -17.74 -2.42
N VAL A 244 4.22 -16.49 -2.44
CA VAL A 244 5.00 -15.34 -2.92
C VAL A 244 5.76 -14.67 -1.80
N VAL A 245 5.19 -14.56 -0.60
CA VAL A 245 5.80 -13.81 0.50
C VAL A 245 6.74 -14.73 1.31
N PRO A 246 8.02 -14.35 1.44
CA PRO A 246 9.01 -15.06 2.26
C PRO A 246 8.53 -15.34 3.68
N LEU A 247 8.88 -16.52 4.20
CA LEU A 247 8.38 -17.02 5.48
C LEU A 247 8.71 -16.07 6.65
N ASP A 248 9.90 -15.51 6.69
CA ASP A 248 10.33 -14.58 7.74
C ASP A 248 9.52 -13.27 7.77
N ILE A 249 9.15 -12.75 6.59
CA ILE A 249 8.22 -11.61 6.48
C ILE A 249 6.84 -12.00 7.03
N ARG A 250 6.36 -13.21 6.73
CA ARG A 250 5.07 -13.72 7.23
C ARG A 250 5.08 -13.89 8.75
N GLU A 251 6.13 -14.48 9.30
CA GLU A 251 6.32 -14.64 10.75
C GLU A 251 6.39 -13.28 11.47
N ARG A 252 7.12 -12.31 10.90
CA ARG A 252 7.15 -10.92 11.38
C ARG A 252 5.75 -10.33 11.38
N ASN A 253 5.01 -10.47 10.28
CA ASN A 253 3.64 -9.94 10.17
C ASN A 253 2.72 -10.53 11.23
N GLU A 254 2.74 -11.84 11.45
CA GLU A 254 1.92 -12.46 12.50
C GLU A 254 2.30 -11.94 13.88
N THR A 255 3.59 -11.86 14.21
CA THR A 255 4.07 -11.30 15.49
C THR A 255 3.57 -9.86 15.70
N MET A 256 3.58 -9.03 14.65
CA MET A 256 3.06 -7.66 14.71
C MET A 256 1.54 -7.61 14.92
N LEU A 257 0.81 -8.61 14.43
CA LEU A 257 -0.64 -8.73 14.53
C LEU A 257 -1.08 -9.46 15.83
N GLU A 258 -0.16 -10.11 16.55
CA GLU A 258 -0.41 -10.74 17.86
C GLU A 258 -0.74 -9.68 18.93
N GLY A 259 -1.98 -9.67 19.40
CA GLY A 259 -2.51 -8.62 20.29
C GLY A 259 -4.01 -8.35 20.12
N GLY A 260 -4.64 -9.03 19.17
CA GLY A 260 -6.08 -9.26 19.15
C GLY A 260 -6.89 -8.31 18.29
N PHE A 261 -7.87 -8.90 17.61
CA PHE A 261 -9.22 -8.35 17.60
C PHE A 261 -9.91 -8.64 18.93
#